data_AF-A0AAV0WPY7-F1
#
_entry.id   AF-A0AAV0WPY7-F1
#
_cell.length_a   1.000
_cell.length_b   1.000
_cell.length_c   1.000
_cell.angle_alpha   90.00
_cell.angle_beta   90.00
_cell.angle_gamma   90.00
#
_symmetry.space_group_name_H-M   'P 1'
#
loop_
_entity.id
_entity.type
_entity.pdbx_description
1 polymer ?
#
loop_
_entity_poly.entity_id
_entity_poly.type
_entity_poly.pdbx_seq_one_letter_code
_entity_poly.pdbx_strand_id
1 'polypeptide(L)'
;MHLDSKLDFDVETVVLKIYSHFSSSASRRENLKSFFDFAQVDREELVKHVPTRWLSLGPAIDKILKFYPALISYFLSIGDECPKVLQKLLSINADTDTEQDNYLYIKT
;
A
#
# COMPACT_ATOMS: atom_id res chain seq x y z
N MET A 1 -28.38 -15.42 4.88
CA MET A 1 -27.20 -15.23 4.00
C MET A 1 -26.96 -13.75 3.86
N HIS A 2 -26.03 -13.17 4.62
CA HIS A 2 -25.41 -11.89 4.30
C HIS A 2 -23.93 -12.05 4.65
N LEU A 3 -23.10 -11.98 3.61
CA LEU A 3 -21.64 -12.05 3.69
C LEU A 3 -21.18 -10.74 4.35
N ASP A 4 -20.93 -10.77 5.66
CA ASP A 4 -20.02 -9.80 6.26
C ASP A 4 -18.59 -10.20 5.86
N SER A 5 -18.26 -10.01 4.57
CA SER A 5 -16.88 -9.85 4.14
C SER A 5 -16.42 -8.47 4.59
N LYS A 6 -16.44 -8.23 5.91
CA LYS A 6 -15.94 -7.02 6.53
C LYS A 6 -14.44 -7.07 6.37
N LEU A 7 -13.93 -6.22 5.50
CA LEU A 7 -12.51 -5.93 5.43
C LEU A 7 -12.09 -5.50 6.84
N ASP A 8 -11.08 -6.13 7.43
CA ASP A 8 -10.57 -5.80 8.79
C ASP A 8 -10.02 -4.37 8.87
N PHE A 9 -10.08 -3.63 7.76
CA PHE A 9 -9.59 -2.29 7.63
C PHE A 9 -10.49 -1.39 6.81
N ASP A 10 -10.47 -0.12 7.19
CA ASP A 10 -11.13 0.97 6.50
C ASP A 10 -10.25 1.48 5.34
N VAL A 11 -10.85 1.63 4.16
CA VAL A 11 -10.18 2.12 2.96
C VAL A 11 -9.69 3.56 3.13
N GLU A 12 -10.43 4.40 3.85
CA GLU A 12 -10.03 5.78 4.10
C GLU A 12 -8.74 5.81 4.93
N THR A 13 -8.64 4.93 5.92
CA THR A 13 -7.41 4.73 6.71
C THR A 13 -6.22 4.34 5.83
N VAL A 14 -6.39 3.46 4.84
CA VAL A 14 -5.32 3.11 3.89
C VAL A 14 -4.83 4.36 3.14
N VAL A 15 -5.76 5.11 2.57
CA VAL A 15 -5.48 6.33 1.78
C VAL A 15 -4.72 7.36 2.63
N LEU A 16 -5.19 7.60 3.86
CA LEU A 16 -4.57 8.56 4.78
C LEU A 16 -3.16 8.11 5.20
N LYS A 17 -2.95 6.82 5.47
CA LYS A 17 -1.64 6.29 5.89
C LYS A 17 -0.62 6.34 4.75
N ILE A 18 -1.02 5.99 3.52
CA ILE A 18 -0.15 6.10 2.34
C ILE A 18 0.26 7.56 2.14
N TYR A 19 -0.71 8.48 2.11
CA TYR A 19 -0.40 9.90 1.91
C TYR A 19 0.53 10.44 3.02
N SER A 20 0.25 10.12 4.29
CA SER A 20 1.05 10.55 5.44
C SER A 20 2.50 10.07 5.39
N HIS A 21 2.76 8.87 4.84
CA HIS A 21 4.11 8.32 4.72
C HIS A 21 4.99 9.16 3.81
N PHE A 22 4.43 9.66 2.71
CA PHE A 22 5.12 10.48 1.72
C PHE A 22 5.09 11.99 2.02
N SER A 23 4.03 12.49 2.66
CA SER A 23 3.93 13.92 2.99
C SER A 23 4.97 14.36 4.03
N SER A 24 5.45 13.43 4.86
CA SER A 24 6.40 13.69 5.95
C SER A 24 7.87 13.76 5.50
N SER A 25 8.22 13.30 4.28
CA SER A 25 9.61 13.26 3.82
C SER A 25 9.75 13.52 2.32
N ALA A 26 10.50 14.56 1.98
CA ALA A 26 10.88 14.83 0.58
C ALA A 26 11.75 13.71 0.00
N SER A 27 12.64 13.12 0.81
CA SER A 27 13.47 12.00 0.39
C SER A 27 12.64 10.78 0.01
N ARG A 28 11.57 10.45 0.77
CA ARG A 28 10.67 9.34 0.41
C ARG A 28 9.93 9.58 -0.89
N ARG A 29 9.50 10.82 -1.15
CA ARG A 29 8.88 11.19 -2.44
C ARG A 29 9.86 11.08 -3.60
N GLU A 30 11.12 11.46 -3.40
CA GLU A 30 12.16 11.30 -4.42
C GLU A 30 12.43 9.82 -4.71
N ASN A 31 12.57 9.00 -3.66
CA ASN A 31 12.78 7.57 -3.81
C ASN A 31 11.61 6.89 -4.54
N LEU A 32 10.36 7.31 -4.31
CA LEU A 32 9.19 6.77 -5.03
C LEU A 32 9.27 7.00 -6.55
N LYS A 33 9.95 8.06 -7.01
CA LYS A 33 10.03 8.40 -8.44
C LYS A 33 10.73 7.34 -9.27
N SER A 34 11.76 6.69 -8.73
CA SER A 34 12.43 5.60 -9.46
C SER A 34 11.51 4.40 -9.67
N PHE A 35 10.59 4.15 -8.74
CA PHE A 35 9.60 3.08 -8.85
C PHE A 35 8.49 3.36 -9.86
N PHE A 36 8.15 4.64 -10.11
CA PHE A 36 7.24 4.99 -11.20
C PHE A 36 7.81 4.63 -12.58
N ASP A 37 9.10 4.91 -12.80
CA ASP A 37 9.76 4.57 -14.07
C ASP A 37 9.88 3.05 -14.22
N PHE A 38 10.24 2.36 -13.14
CA PHE A 38 10.29 0.89 -13.10
C PHE A 38 8.93 0.25 -13.41
N ALA A 39 7.85 0.77 -12.83
CA ALA A 39 6.49 0.28 -13.05
C ALA A 39 5.84 0.79 -14.36
N GLN A 40 6.54 1.62 -15.13
CA GLN A 40 6.01 2.27 -16.35
C GLN A 40 4.69 3.02 -16.11
N VAL A 41 4.58 3.68 -14.96
CA VAL A 41 3.40 4.48 -14.59
C VAL A 41 3.73 5.95 -14.69
N ASP A 42 2.86 6.72 -15.33
CA ASP A 42 3.02 8.17 -15.43
C ASP A 42 3.10 8.81 -14.04
N ARG A 43 4.17 9.59 -13.86
CA ARG A 43 4.41 10.33 -12.62
C ARG A 43 3.40 11.44 -12.47
N GLU A 44 2.60 11.36 -11.42
CA GLU A 44 1.73 12.45 -10.99
C GLU A 44 1.75 12.55 -9.46
N GLU A 45 1.27 13.66 -8.91
CA GLU A 45 1.21 13.80 -7.45
C GLU A 45 0.11 12.93 -6.83
N LEU A 46 0.39 12.42 -5.62
CA LEU A 46 -0.61 11.80 -4.75
C LEU A 46 -1.62 12.85 -4.32
N VAL A 47 -2.90 12.48 -4.33
CA VAL A 47 -3.99 13.36 -3.89
C VAL A 47 -4.18 13.24 -2.38
N LYS A 48 -4.16 14.38 -1.70
CA LYS A 48 -4.48 14.44 -0.28
C LYS A 48 -5.98 14.27 -0.06
N HIS A 49 -6.36 13.18 0.61
CA HIS A 49 -7.69 13.06 1.19
C HIS A 49 -7.75 13.74 2.56
N VAL A 50 -8.88 14.38 2.87
CA VAL A 50 -9.19 14.90 4.21
C VAL A 50 -10.59 14.39 4.59
N PRO A 51 -10.79 13.82 5.80
CA PRO A 51 -12.05 13.19 6.18
C PRO A 51 -13.28 14.11 6.08
N THR A 52 -13.09 15.40 6.37
CA THR A 52 -14.15 16.42 6.28
C THR A 52 -14.53 16.78 4.84
N ARG A 53 -13.79 16.28 3.84
CA ARG A 53 -14.03 16.46 2.41
C ARG A 53 -14.20 15.10 1.73
N TRP A 54 -15.29 14.42 2.05
CA TRP A 54 -15.65 13.09 1.57
C TRP A 54 -15.48 12.89 0.04
N LEU A 55 -15.79 13.90 -0.79
CA LEU A 55 -15.62 13.83 -2.25
C LEU A 55 -14.16 13.67 -2.72
N SER A 56 -13.18 13.97 -1.86
CA SER A 56 -11.76 13.77 -2.20
C SER A 56 -11.30 12.32 -2.06
N LEU A 57 -12.11 11.43 -1.49
CA LEU A 57 -11.73 10.03 -1.27
C LEU A 57 -11.62 9.26 -2.60
N GLY A 58 -12.62 9.40 -3.47
CA GLY A 58 -12.63 8.74 -4.79
C GLY A 58 -11.38 9.06 -5.62
N PRO A 59 -11.08 10.34 -5.90
CA PRO A 59 -9.86 10.72 -6.63
C PRO A 59 -8.55 10.25 -5.97
N ALA A 60 -8.52 10.18 -4.63
CA ALA A 60 -7.35 9.66 -3.92
C ALA A 60 -7.18 8.14 -4.10
N ILE A 61 -8.29 7.39 -4.08
CA ILE A 61 -8.31 5.95 -4.38
C ILE A 61 -7.86 5.71 -5.83
N ASP A 62 -8.42 6.43 -6.80
CA ASP A 62 -8.07 6.29 -8.22
C ASP A 62 -6.56 6.50 -8.45
N LYS A 63 -5.98 7.48 -7.77
CA LYS A 63 -4.53 7.73 -7.80
C LYS A 63 -3.73 6.59 -7.21
N ILE A 64 -4.13 6.08 -6.04
CA ILE A 64 -3.45 4.95 -5.41
C ILE A 64 -3.54 3.71 -6.28
N LEU A 65 -4.68 3.45 -6.93
CA LEU A 65 -4.84 2.34 -7.87
C LEU A 65 -3.94 2.50 -9.10
N LYS A 66 -3.86 3.71 -9.68
CA LYS A 66 -2.92 4.00 -10.78
C LYS A 66 -1.47 3.74 -10.37
N PHE A 67 -1.10 4.16 -9.16
CA PHE A 67 0.27 4.05 -8.64
C PHE A 67 0.57 2.72 -7.94
N TYR A 68 -0.41 1.82 -7.86
CA TYR A 68 -0.33 0.59 -7.09
C TYR A 68 0.95 -0.22 -7.34
N PRO A 69 1.36 -0.52 -8.59
CA PRO A 69 2.59 -1.29 -8.81
C PRO A 69 3.84 -0.57 -8.28
N ALA A 70 3.95 0.75 -8.49
CA ALA A 70 5.08 1.53 -7.97
C ALA A 70 5.08 1.60 -6.44
N LEU A 71 3.90 1.77 -5.81
CA LEU A 71 3.75 1.83 -4.37
C LEU A 71 4.13 0.50 -3.71
N ILE A 72 3.65 -0.63 -4.26
CA ILE A 72 3.98 -1.97 -3.73
C ILE A 72 5.48 -2.24 -3.85
N SER A 73 6.10 -1.99 -5.02
CA SER A 73 7.55 -2.16 -5.17
C SER A 73 8.35 -1.27 -4.22
N TYR A 74 7.92 -0.02 -3.99
CA TYR A 74 8.53 0.87 -3.01
C TYR A 74 8.42 0.32 -1.59
N PHE A 75 7.22 -0.09 -1.16
CA PHE A 75 7.01 -0.57 0.21
C PHE A 75 7.71 -1.91 0.47
N LEU A 76 7.82 -2.79 -0.54
CA LEU A 76 8.65 -3.99 -0.49
C LEU A 76 10.14 -3.64 -0.36
N SER A 77 10.62 -2.65 -1.12
CA SER A 77 12.02 -2.23 -1.11
C SER A 77 12.49 -1.68 0.23
N ILE A 78 11.61 -1.05 1.02
CA ILE A 78 11.98 -0.48 2.32
C ILE A 78 11.84 -1.47 3.48
N GLY A 79 11.22 -2.64 3.25
CA GLY A 79 11.09 -3.71 4.25
C GLY A 79 10.52 -3.23 5.58
N ASP A 80 11.29 -3.41 6.66
CA ASP A 80 10.91 -3.08 8.04
C ASP A 80 10.60 -1.59 8.29
N GLU A 81 11.11 -0.69 7.44
CA GLU A 81 10.80 0.74 7.50
C GLU A 81 9.38 1.07 7.00
N CYS A 82 8.70 0.10 6.36
CA CYS A 82 7.31 0.23 5.98
C CYS A 82 6.42 0.24 7.25
N PRO A 83 5.51 1.22 7.42
CA PRO A 83 4.59 1.22 8.54
C PRO A 83 3.84 -0.11 8.67
N LYS A 84 3.88 -0.75 9.85
CA LYS A 84 3.23 -2.07 10.11
C LYS A 84 1.77 -2.13 9.65
N VAL A 85 1.06 -1.01 9.79
CA VAL A 85 -0.31 -0.89 9.30
C VAL A 85 -0.37 -1.08 7.79
N LEU A 86 0.51 -0.42 7.01
CA LEU A 86 0.55 -0.56 5.56
C LEU A 86 1.03 -1.96 5.14
N GLN A 87 1.97 -2.57 5.87
CA GLN A 87 2.37 -3.96 5.62
C GLN A 87 1.18 -4.93 5.73
N LYS A 88 0.37 -4.79 6.78
CA LYS A 88 -0.85 -5.59 6.98
C LYS A 88 -1.92 -5.28 5.93
N LEU A 89 -2.14 -4.01 5.62
CA LEU A 89 -3.19 -3.55 4.71
C LEU A 89 -2.93 -3.93 3.25
N LEU A 90 -1.65 -3.97 2.85
CA LEU A 90 -1.22 -4.26 1.49
C LEU A 90 -0.76 -5.72 1.33
N SER A 91 -0.94 -6.55 2.36
CA SER A 91 -0.53 -7.96 2.39
C SER A 91 0.94 -8.20 2.01
N ILE A 92 1.83 -7.25 2.30
CA ILE A 92 3.23 -7.24 1.84
C ILE A 92 4.03 -8.44 2.42
N ASN A 93 3.60 -8.97 3.57
CA ASN A 93 4.24 -10.09 4.25
C ASN A 93 3.44 -11.41 4.18
N ALA A 94 2.33 -11.48 3.43
CA ALA A 94 1.47 -12.66 3.43
C ALA A 94 2.09 -13.87 2.68
N ASP A 95 3.10 -13.63 1.85
CA ASP A 95 3.78 -14.68 1.07
C ASP A 95 4.96 -15.33 1.82
N THR A 96 5.38 -14.81 2.98
CA THR A 96 6.47 -15.42 3.76
C THR A 96 6.04 -16.52 4.71
N ASP A 97 4.73 -16.64 4.98
CA ASP A 97 4.19 -17.67 5.89
C ASP A 97 3.72 -18.92 5.13
N THR A 98 3.44 -18.82 3.81
CA THR A 98 2.94 -19.95 3.01
C THR A 98 4.03 -20.97 2.65
N GLU A 99 5.31 -20.60 2.75
CA GLU A 99 6.41 -21.53 2.50
C GLU A 99 6.72 -22.41 3.72
N GLN A 100 6.63 -21.89 4.95
CA GLN A 100 7.00 -22.65 6.16
C GLN A 100 6.06 -23.83 6.43
N ASP A 101 4.76 -23.66 6.19
CA ASP A 101 3.76 -24.74 6.36
C ASP A 101 3.93 -25.86 5.32
N ASN A 102 4.42 -25.53 4.11
CA ASN A 102 4.62 -26.51 3.04
C ASN A 102 5.88 -27.37 3.27
N TYR A 103 6.95 -26.80 3.87
CA TYR A 103 8.16 -27.55 4.26
C TYR A 103 7.91 -28.58 5.38
N LEU A 104 6.95 -28.33 6.26
CA LEU A 104 6.60 -29.27 7.33
C LEU A 104 5.77 -30.47 6.81
N TYR A 105 4.98 -30.25 5.76
CA TYR A 105 4.14 -31.28 5.15
C TYR A 105 4.93 -32.26 4.26
N ILE A 106 5.98 -31.78 3.56
CA ILE A 106 6.82 -32.62 2.70
C ILE A 106 7.90 -33.43 3.46
N LYS A 107 8.02 -33.24 4.77
CA LYS A 107 9.02 -33.93 5.62
C LYS A 107 8.40 -34.94 6.61
N THR A 108 7.09 -35.19 6.52
CA THR A 108 6.40 -36.26 7.26
C THR A 108 6.11 -37.41 6.30
#